data_AF-A0A316PID0-F1
#
_entry.id   AF-A0A316PID0-F1
#
_cell.length_a   1.000
_cell.length_b   1.000
_cell.length_c   1.000
_cell.angle_alpha   90.00
_cell.angle_beta   90.00
_cell.angle_gamma   90.00
#
_symmetry.space_group_name_H-M   'P 1'
#
loop_
_entity.id
_entity.type
_entity.pdbx_description
1 polymer ?
#
loop_
_entity_poly.entity_id
_entity_poly.type
_entity_poly.pdbx_seq_one_letter_code
_entity_poly.pdbx_strand_id
1 'polypeptide(L)'
;MNDRKATRRTSLATLLFLALSADVVVRPFAEQAVSGAVQGIWMAAYDSLAVFALLALAAFGAAGGGEGLPEARQSKPALLVWLLAFSFSGGMTLLKAEEFYRYISDVPLPAVVTAAVLLAGAGYAACCGFETLSRTAQVIFWLFAASLFLLLVSNTGGMRITNLEWQTVPWKDSVPSAVQGFSLSAEWILFLMMEPGGTAQRLKSAGGILVKVFFVFCGLCILSELVLGSVGAAQLQAAHTLARLGGLSVFRRFDALHTGIWMLVMLAKLALMIFGAKQALGRLAPGDFQAGRGVSAVFVVLAGACIASAVPAAARGSVGTAITAVGFAALLLAGIRRRAR
;
A
#
# COMPACT_ATOMS: atom_id res chain seq x y z
N MET A 1 -0.77 24.19 19.77
CA MET A 1 -0.54 22.72 19.89
C MET A 1 -1.49 21.88 19.01
N ASN A 2 -2.69 22.38 18.67
CA ASN A 2 -3.63 21.69 17.76
C ASN A 2 -3.16 21.65 16.29
N ASP A 3 -2.54 22.72 15.77
CA ASP A 3 -2.13 22.77 14.36
C ASP A 3 -1.06 21.75 14.01
N ARG A 4 0.01 21.62 14.82
CA ARG A 4 1.06 20.60 14.60
C ARG A 4 0.49 19.18 14.59
N LYS A 5 -0.51 18.88 15.43
CA LYS A 5 -1.18 17.57 15.44
C LYS A 5 -2.06 17.39 14.20
N ALA A 6 -2.68 18.45 13.67
CA ALA A 6 -3.47 18.39 12.44
C ALA A 6 -2.57 18.19 11.21
N THR A 7 -1.49 18.96 11.08
CA THR A 7 -0.52 18.85 9.97
C THR A 7 0.16 17.48 9.92
N ARG A 8 0.49 16.91 11.09
CA ARG A 8 1.07 15.56 11.16
C ARG A 8 0.08 14.48 10.69
N ARG A 9 -1.21 14.66 10.99
CA ARG A 9 -2.28 13.73 10.59
C ARG A 9 -2.56 13.77 9.10
N THR A 10 -2.72 14.96 8.53
CA THR A 10 -2.91 15.10 7.08
C THR A 10 -1.73 14.51 6.31
N SER A 11 -0.51 14.78 6.78
CA SER A 11 0.71 14.21 6.22
C SER A 11 0.76 12.68 6.29
N LEU A 12 0.38 12.09 7.43
CA LEU A 12 0.31 10.64 7.59
C LEU A 12 -0.73 10.04 6.63
N ALA A 13 -1.91 10.64 6.53
CA ALA A 13 -2.97 10.20 5.66
C ALA A 13 -2.58 10.26 4.18
N THR A 14 -1.90 11.33 3.74
CA THR A 14 -1.37 11.45 2.38
C THR A 14 -0.35 10.36 2.07
N LEU A 15 0.57 10.11 3.01
CA LEU A 15 1.61 9.11 2.84
C LEU A 15 1.02 7.69 2.79
N LEU A 16 0.04 7.38 3.65
CA LEU A 16 -0.69 6.11 3.59
C LEU A 16 -1.48 5.95 2.30
N PHE A 17 -2.17 7.00 1.86
CA PHE A 17 -2.90 7.00 0.59
C PHE A 17 -1.94 6.65 -0.55
N LEU A 18 -0.79 7.32 -0.64
CA LEU A 18 0.22 7.02 -1.65
C LEU A 18 0.72 5.58 -1.58
N ALA A 19 1.05 5.09 -0.39
CA ALA A 19 1.54 3.71 -0.22
C ALA A 19 0.50 2.66 -0.66
N LEU A 20 -0.77 2.86 -0.29
CA LEU A 20 -1.86 1.96 -0.71
C LEU A 20 -2.16 2.09 -2.21
N SER A 21 -2.10 3.31 -2.77
CA SER A 21 -2.25 3.53 -4.21
C SER A 21 -1.10 2.91 -5.02
N ALA A 22 0.08 2.73 -4.44
CA ALA A 22 1.19 2.02 -5.07
C ALA A 22 0.78 0.59 -5.46
N ASP A 23 0.09 -0.11 -4.55
CA ASP A 23 -0.40 -1.46 -4.82
C ASP A 23 -1.52 -1.49 -5.84
N VAL A 24 -2.26 -0.40 -6.04
CA VAL A 24 -3.33 -0.32 -7.03
C VAL A 24 -2.76 -0.13 -8.43
N VAL A 25 -1.76 0.74 -8.58
CA VAL A 25 -1.22 1.11 -9.90
C VAL A 25 -0.16 0.12 -10.40
N VAL A 26 0.62 -0.47 -9.49
CA VAL A 26 1.75 -1.35 -9.83
C VAL A 26 1.36 -2.84 -9.73
N ARG A 27 0.16 -3.19 -9.22
CA ARG A 27 -0.29 -4.59 -9.23
C ARG A 27 -0.65 -5.07 -10.64
N PRO A 28 -0.37 -6.35 -10.93
CA PRO A 28 -1.01 -7.02 -12.06
C PRO A 28 -2.51 -7.16 -11.85
N PHE A 29 -3.29 -6.73 -12.84
CA PHE A 29 -4.73 -7.02 -12.87
C PHE A 29 -4.99 -8.52 -13.00
N ALA A 30 -4.08 -9.26 -13.65
CA ALA A 30 -4.10 -10.71 -13.76
C ALA A 30 -4.08 -11.44 -12.39
N GLU A 31 -3.47 -10.86 -11.35
CA GLU A 31 -3.49 -11.43 -9.99
C GLU A 31 -4.82 -11.22 -9.27
N GLN A 32 -5.69 -10.33 -9.78
CA GLN A 32 -6.94 -9.96 -9.10
C GLN A 32 -8.15 -10.74 -9.59
N ALA A 33 -8.00 -11.64 -10.58
CA ALA A 33 -9.10 -12.43 -11.18
C ALA A 33 -10.33 -11.57 -11.57
N VAL A 34 -10.09 -10.29 -11.91
CA VAL A 34 -11.14 -9.34 -12.29
C VAL A 34 -11.47 -9.57 -13.75
N SER A 35 -12.66 -10.06 -14.05
CA SER A 35 -13.11 -10.28 -15.43
C SER A 35 -13.75 -9.06 -16.09
N GLY A 36 -14.09 -8.03 -15.31
CA GLY A 36 -14.65 -6.75 -15.77
C GLY A 36 -14.70 -5.69 -14.66
N ALA A 37 -14.90 -4.41 -15.02
CA ALA A 37 -14.85 -3.30 -14.08
C ALA A 37 -15.95 -3.40 -13.02
N VAL A 38 -17.15 -3.87 -13.38
CA VAL A 38 -18.25 -4.06 -12.41
C VAL A 38 -17.85 -5.04 -11.30
N GLN A 39 -17.27 -6.19 -11.65
CA GLN A 39 -16.77 -7.17 -10.68
C GLN A 39 -15.63 -6.57 -9.85
N GLY A 40 -14.69 -5.86 -10.49
CA GLY A 40 -13.60 -5.17 -9.80
C GLY A 40 -14.10 -4.16 -8.76
N ILE A 41 -15.09 -3.34 -9.11
CA ILE A 41 -15.71 -2.35 -8.22
C ILE A 41 -16.33 -3.05 -7.00
N TRP A 42 -17.10 -4.13 -7.21
CA TRP A 42 -17.67 -4.90 -6.11
C TRP A 42 -16.61 -5.53 -5.22
N MET A 43 -15.57 -6.14 -5.79
CA MET A 43 -14.45 -6.69 -5.04
C MET A 43 -13.77 -5.62 -4.17
N ALA A 44 -13.49 -4.45 -4.75
CA ALA A 44 -12.88 -3.34 -4.02
C ALA A 44 -13.79 -2.79 -2.92
N ALA A 45 -15.11 -2.80 -3.11
CA ALA A 45 -16.08 -2.41 -2.10
C ALA A 45 -16.09 -3.39 -0.92
N TYR A 46 -16.11 -4.71 -1.19
CA TYR A 46 -16.04 -5.74 -0.15
C TYR A 46 -14.72 -5.69 0.62
N ASP A 47 -13.59 -5.56 -0.07
CA ASP A 47 -12.26 -5.45 0.56
C ASP A 47 -12.17 -4.20 1.43
N SER A 48 -12.59 -3.04 0.92
CA SER A 48 -12.60 -1.77 1.67
C SER A 48 -13.47 -1.86 2.94
N LEU A 49 -14.64 -2.50 2.84
CA LEU A 49 -15.54 -2.68 3.97
C LEU A 49 -14.97 -3.67 5.01
N ALA A 50 -14.35 -4.76 4.56
CA ALA A 50 -13.69 -5.72 5.43
C ALA A 50 -12.49 -5.09 6.18
N VAL A 51 -11.64 -4.34 5.47
CA VAL A 51 -10.52 -3.60 6.09
C VAL A 51 -11.04 -2.56 7.08
N PHE A 52 -12.08 -1.80 6.73
CA PHE A 52 -12.68 -0.83 7.64
C PHE A 52 -13.26 -1.50 8.89
N ALA A 53 -13.94 -2.63 8.75
CA ALA A 53 -14.47 -3.40 9.87
C ALA A 53 -13.35 -3.90 10.79
N LEU A 54 -12.24 -4.42 10.25
CA LEU A 54 -11.07 -4.83 11.02
C LEU A 54 -10.42 -3.66 11.76
N LEU A 55 -10.32 -2.49 11.12
CA LEU A 55 -9.82 -1.27 11.73
C LEU A 55 -10.74 -0.77 12.85
N ALA A 56 -12.05 -0.82 12.64
CA ALA A 56 -13.06 -0.51 13.66
C ALA A 56 -12.91 -1.46 14.85
N LEU A 57 -12.85 -2.76 14.60
CA LEU A 57 -12.70 -3.77 15.64
C LEU A 57 -11.40 -3.54 16.45
N ALA A 58 -10.29 -3.27 15.77
CA ALA A 58 -9.00 -2.96 16.42
C ALA A 58 -9.06 -1.66 17.23
N ALA A 59 -9.69 -0.61 16.70
CA ALA A 59 -9.77 0.68 17.35
C ALA A 59 -10.77 0.70 18.53
N PHE A 60 -11.86 -0.07 18.48
CA PHE A 60 -12.84 -0.23 19.56
C PHE A 60 -12.38 -1.23 20.63
N GLY A 61 -11.76 -2.35 20.23
CA GLY A 61 -11.14 -3.30 21.15
C GLY A 61 -10.13 -2.60 22.06
N ALA A 62 -9.42 -1.62 21.51
CA ALA A 62 -8.45 -0.80 22.23
C ALA A 62 -9.06 0.40 23.00
N ALA A 63 -10.30 0.82 22.72
CA ALA A 63 -10.94 2.00 23.33
C ALA A 63 -11.55 1.77 24.71
N GLY A 64 -11.83 0.52 25.12
CA GLY A 64 -12.51 0.24 26.40
C GLY A 64 -11.57 0.07 27.60
N GLY A 65 -10.34 0.55 27.51
CA GLY A 65 -9.48 0.80 28.67
C GLY A 65 -8.98 2.24 28.56
N GLY A 66 -9.34 3.09 29.52
CA GLY A 66 -8.90 4.49 29.57
C GLY A 66 -7.38 4.60 29.42
N GLU A 67 -6.91 5.64 28.71
CA GLU A 67 -5.50 6.06 28.50
C GLU A 67 -4.44 4.96 28.16
N GLY A 68 -4.82 3.69 27.99
CA GLY A 68 -3.96 2.50 27.97
C GLY A 68 -3.57 1.98 26.59
N LEU A 69 -3.99 2.66 25.52
CA LEU A 69 -3.49 2.44 24.16
C LEU A 69 -1.95 2.44 24.01
N PRO A 70 -1.15 3.23 24.77
CA PRO A 70 0.30 3.30 24.56
C PRO A 70 1.04 2.04 25.01
N GLU A 71 0.48 1.21 25.89
CA GLU A 71 1.19 0.05 26.44
C GLU A 71 0.93 -1.27 25.68
N ALA A 72 -0.23 -1.48 25.04
CA ALA A 72 -0.43 -2.63 24.12
C ALA A 72 0.57 -2.56 22.94
N ARG A 73 0.87 -1.32 22.52
CA ARG A 73 1.92 -0.94 21.57
C ARG A 73 3.36 -1.23 22.06
N GLN A 74 3.54 -1.60 23.33
CA GLN A 74 4.83 -1.89 23.95
C GLN A 74 5.02 -3.37 24.28
N SER A 75 4.03 -4.24 24.05
CA SER A 75 4.25 -5.68 24.25
C SER A 75 5.26 -6.20 23.23
N LYS A 76 6.39 -6.75 23.73
CA LYS A 76 7.44 -7.37 22.91
C LYS A 76 6.90 -8.32 21.82
N PRO A 77 5.92 -9.21 22.08
CA PRO A 77 5.40 -10.08 21.03
C PRO A 77 4.65 -9.32 19.92
N ALA A 78 3.83 -8.31 20.24
CA ALA A 78 3.14 -7.52 19.21
C ALA A 78 4.13 -6.73 18.35
N LEU A 79 5.17 -6.17 18.96
CA LEU A 79 6.23 -5.46 18.25
C LEU A 79 7.03 -6.39 17.31
N LEU A 80 7.27 -7.64 17.71
CA LEU A 80 7.90 -8.65 16.85
C LEU A 80 7.02 -9.00 15.64
N VAL A 81 5.72 -9.20 15.85
CA VAL A 81 4.79 -9.47 14.75
C VAL A 81 4.70 -8.28 13.80
N TRP A 82 4.71 -7.05 14.30
CA TRP A 82 4.75 -5.86 13.44
C TRP A 82 6.06 -5.73 12.68
N LEU A 83 7.19 -6.05 13.32
CA LEU A 83 8.48 -6.08 12.64
C LEU A 83 8.46 -7.08 11.48
N LEU A 84 7.88 -8.27 11.68
CA LEU A 84 7.68 -9.25 10.62
C LEU A 84 6.76 -8.73 9.51
N ALA A 85 5.65 -8.07 9.87
CA ALA A 85 4.73 -7.48 8.89
C ALA A 85 5.41 -6.40 8.04
N PHE A 86 6.19 -5.49 8.66
CA PHE A 86 6.93 -4.44 7.94
C PHE A 86 8.09 -5.01 7.12
N SER A 87 8.78 -6.03 7.65
CA SER A 87 9.84 -6.75 6.93
C SER A 87 9.30 -7.39 5.66
N PHE A 88 8.26 -8.21 5.78
CA PHE A 88 7.68 -8.93 4.65
C PHE A 88 7.00 -7.99 3.65
N SER A 89 6.23 -7.00 4.11
CA SER A 89 5.59 -6.00 3.24
C SER A 89 6.62 -5.12 2.52
N GLY A 90 7.67 -4.68 3.21
CA GLY A 90 8.79 -3.96 2.61
C GLY A 90 9.50 -4.80 1.56
N GLY A 91 9.74 -6.08 1.85
CA GLY A 91 10.34 -7.03 0.92
C GLY A 91 9.49 -7.25 -0.33
N MET A 92 8.18 -7.42 -0.16
CA MET A 92 7.22 -7.49 -1.27
C MET A 92 7.21 -6.21 -2.11
N THR A 93 7.31 -5.05 -1.48
CA THR A 93 7.40 -3.76 -2.19
C THR A 93 8.66 -3.69 -3.04
N LEU A 94 9.80 -4.15 -2.49
CA LEU A 94 11.07 -4.19 -3.20
C LEU A 94 11.00 -5.12 -4.42
N LEU A 95 10.47 -6.34 -4.25
CA LEU A 95 10.32 -7.29 -5.35
C LEU A 95 9.38 -6.75 -6.44
N LYS A 96 8.22 -6.20 -6.06
CA LYS A 96 7.29 -5.59 -7.03
C LYS A 96 7.91 -4.41 -7.79
N ALA A 97 8.67 -3.55 -7.11
CA ALA A 97 9.34 -2.43 -7.76
C ALA A 97 10.41 -2.91 -8.75
N GLU A 98 11.11 -3.99 -8.41
CA GLU A 98 12.11 -4.65 -9.27
C GLU A 98 11.45 -5.30 -10.49
N GLU A 99 10.39 -6.08 -10.29
CA GLU A 99 9.61 -6.72 -11.36
C GLU A 99 8.99 -5.67 -12.30
N PHE A 100 8.43 -4.59 -11.73
CA PHE A 100 7.93 -3.46 -12.50
C PHE A 100 9.05 -2.80 -13.32
N TYR A 101 10.20 -2.51 -12.70
CA TYR A 101 11.35 -1.91 -13.39
C TYR A 101 11.91 -2.80 -14.51
N ARG A 102 11.93 -4.12 -14.30
CA ARG A 102 12.37 -5.08 -15.32
C ARG A 102 11.39 -5.15 -16.49
N TYR A 103 10.09 -5.06 -16.23
CA TYR A 103 9.06 -5.10 -17.27
C TYR A 103 9.13 -3.90 -18.23
N ILE A 104 9.42 -2.70 -17.70
CA ILE A 104 9.45 -1.44 -18.46
C ILE A 104 10.79 -1.18 -19.18
N SER A 105 11.87 -1.82 -18.75
CA SER A 105 13.22 -1.48 -19.19
C SER A 105 13.70 -2.42 -20.28
N ASP A 106 14.10 -1.87 -21.43
CA ASP A 106 14.68 -2.65 -22.52
C ASP A 106 16.01 -3.34 -22.12
N VAL A 107 16.79 -2.68 -21.25
CA VAL A 107 18.04 -3.18 -20.68
C VAL A 107 17.99 -3.05 -19.16
N PRO A 108 17.43 -4.04 -18.45
CA PRO A 108 17.28 -3.96 -17.00
C PRO A 108 18.64 -4.08 -16.31
N LEU A 109 18.86 -3.24 -15.30
CA LEU A 109 19.98 -3.41 -14.36
C LEU A 109 19.86 -4.75 -13.62
N PRO A 110 20.98 -5.33 -13.15
CA PRO A 110 20.95 -6.51 -12.30
C PRO A 110 20.07 -6.27 -11.07
N ALA A 111 19.26 -7.27 -10.69
CA ALA A 111 18.30 -7.15 -9.58
C ALA A 111 18.94 -6.64 -8.29
N VAL A 112 20.17 -7.07 -8.00
CA VAL A 112 20.96 -6.66 -6.83
C VAL A 112 21.27 -5.16 -6.86
N VAL A 113 21.60 -4.61 -8.03
CA VAL A 113 21.89 -3.17 -8.20
C VAL A 113 20.60 -2.36 -8.01
N THR A 114 19.51 -2.78 -8.65
CA THR A 114 18.19 -2.15 -8.48
C THR A 114 17.77 -2.15 -7.02
N ALA A 115 17.88 -3.29 -6.35
CA ALA A 115 17.56 -3.43 -4.93
C ALA A 115 18.45 -2.53 -4.06
N ALA A 116 19.76 -2.47 -4.32
CA ALA A 116 20.70 -1.62 -3.58
C ALA A 116 20.34 -0.14 -3.72
N VAL A 117 20.02 0.33 -4.92
CA VAL A 117 19.62 1.74 -5.17
C VAL A 117 18.30 2.06 -4.45
N LEU A 118 17.29 1.20 -4.56
CA LEU A 118 15.99 1.40 -3.91
C LEU A 118 16.12 1.38 -2.38
N LEU A 119 16.87 0.43 -1.82
CA LEU A 119 17.10 0.32 -0.38
C LEU A 119 17.94 1.48 0.15
N ALA A 120 18.94 1.96 -0.59
CA ALA A 120 19.74 3.12 -0.20
C ALA A 120 18.86 4.39 -0.15
N GLY A 121 18.09 4.65 -1.21
CA GLY A 121 17.19 5.82 -1.27
C GLY A 121 16.10 5.78 -0.20
N ALA A 122 15.39 4.65 -0.09
CA ALA A 122 14.32 4.47 0.89
C ALA A 122 14.86 4.42 2.34
N GLY A 123 16.01 3.78 2.54
CA GLY A 123 16.70 3.71 3.82
C GLY A 123 17.17 5.09 4.30
N TYR A 124 17.76 5.88 3.40
CA TYR A 124 18.12 7.27 3.70
C TYR A 124 16.90 8.10 4.09
N ALA A 125 15.82 8.05 3.30
CA ALA A 125 14.58 8.76 3.60
C ALA A 125 13.98 8.35 4.96
N ALA A 126 13.97 7.06 5.29
CA ALA A 126 13.53 6.54 6.59
C ALA A 126 14.45 6.96 7.75
N CYS A 127 15.75 7.19 7.48
CA CYS A 127 16.71 7.68 8.45
C CYS A 127 16.47 9.15 8.80
N CYS A 128 16.18 10.00 7.81
CA CYS A 128 15.87 11.42 8.00
C CYS A 128 14.62 11.67 8.87
N GLY A 129 13.71 10.69 8.96
CA GLY A 129 12.58 10.71 9.88
C GLY A 129 11.26 11.13 9.24
N PHE A 130 10.20 11.18 10.06
CA PHE A 130 8.83 11.33 9.58
C PHE A 130 8.56 12.68 8.87
N GLU A 131 9.17 13.77 9.35
CA GLU A 131 8.96 15.11 8.78
C GLU A 131 9.51 15.23 7.35
N THR A 132 10.64 14.59 7.06
CA THR A 132 11.18 14.53 5.70
C THR A 132 10.30 13.66 4.82
N LEU A 133 9.91 12.48 5.32
CA LEU A 133 9.00 11.57 4.61
C LEU A 133 7.67 12.25 4.25
N SER A 134 7.07 13.00 5.18
CA SER A 134 5.81 13.69 4.93
C SER A 134 5.92 14.78 3.88
N ARG A 135 6.98 15.60 3.94
CA ARG A 135 7.22 16.67 2.96
C ARG A 135 7.44 16.10 1.57
N THR A 136 8.27 15.06 1.45
CA THR A 136 8.49 14.38 0.17
C THR A 136 7.21 13.70 -0.34
N ALA A 137 6.42 13.09 0.54
CA ALA A 137 5.14 12.49 0.17
C ALA A 137 4.13 13.50 -0.37
N GLN A 138 4.11 14.75 0.12
CA GLN A 138 3.22 15.79 -0.45
C GLN A 138 3.58 16.12 -1.89
N VAL A 139 4.88 16.20 -2.21
CA VAL A 139 5.33 16.43 -3.59
C VAL A 139 4.98 15.23 -4.48
N ILE A 140 5.29 14.02 -4.01
CA ILE A 140 4.96 12.79 -4.75
C ILE A 140 3.44 12.67 -4.94
N PHE A 141 2.62 13.10 -3.99
CA PHE A 141 1.16 13.08 -4.09
C PHE A 141 0.67 13.94 -5.25
N TRP A 142 1.17 15.17 -5.39
CA TRP A 142 0.78 16.03 -6.50
C TRP A 142 1.25 15.50 -7.85
N LEU A 143 2.46 14.94 -7.91
CA LEU A 143 2.94 14.26 -9.11
C LEU A 143 2.08 13.04 -9.46
N PHE A 144 1.69 12.25 -8.47
CA PHE A 144 0.83 11.08 -8.65
C PHE A 144 -0.58 11.48 -9.11
N ALA A 145 -1.17 12.51 -8.51
CA ALA A 145 -2.46 13.06 -8.92
C ALA A 145 -2.41 13.59 -10.36
N ALA A 146 -1.36 14.35 -10.71
CA ALA A 146 -1.11 14.80 -12.07
C ALA A 146 -0.93 13.63 -13.03
N SER A 147 -0.20 12.58 -12.64
CA SER A 147 -0.06 11.34 -13.41
C SER A 147 -1.42 10.68 -13.67
N LEU A 148 -2.29 10.53 -12.67
CA LEU A 148 -3.61 9.93 -12.87
C LEU A 148 -4.49 10.80 -13.78
N PHE A 149 -4.44 12.12 -13.62
CA PHE A 149 -5.18 13.05 -14.47
C PHE A 149 -4.70 13.01 -15.93
N LEU A 150 -3.38 13.02 -16.15
CA LEU A 150 -2.79 12.90 -17.47
C LEU A 150 -3.10 11.54 -18.11
N LEU A 151 -3.13 10.46 -17.33
CA LEU A 151 -3.54 9.15 -17.80
C LEU A 151 -4.99 9.16 -18.30
N LEU A 152 -5.89 9.81 -17.56
CA LEU A 152 -7.29 9.97 -17.98
C LEU A 152 -7.41 10.80 -19.26
N VAL A 153 -6.81 11.99 -19.29
CA VAL A 153 -6.90 12.93 -20.42
C VAL A 153 -6.29 12.34 -21.69
N SER A 154 -5.13 11.68 -21.59
CA SER A 154 -4.44 11.06 -22.74
C SER A 154 -5.19 9.89 -23.36
N ASN A 155 -6.07 9.23 -22.59
CA ASN A 155 -6.86 8.11 -23.07
C ASN A 155 -8.27 8.50 -23.55
N THR A 156 -8.69 9.76 -23.40
CA THR A 156 -10.04 10.23 -23.78
C THR A 156 -10.42 9.90 -25.23
N GLY A 157 -9.49 10.04 -26.18
CA GLY A 157 -9.73 9.71 -27.59
C GLY A 157 -9.84 8.20 -27.88
N GLY A 158 -9.35 7.34 -26.99
CA GLY A 158 -9.39 5.88 -27.12
C GLY A 158 -10.54 5.21 -26.38
N MET A 159 -11.27 5.94 -25.53
CA MET A 159 -12.40 5.42 -24.76
C MET A 159 -13.57 5.06 -25.68
N ARG A 160 -14.04 3.81 -25.61
CA ARG A 160 -15.24 3.35 -26.32
C ARG A 160 -16.24 2.77 -25.33
N ILE A 161 -17.42 3.37 -25.26
CA ILE A 161 -18.52 2.89 -24.39
C ILE A 161 -18.94 1.46 -24.78
N THR A 162 -18.75 1.07 -26.05
CA THR A 162 -19.02 -0.30 -26.53
C THR A 162 -18.13 -1.36 -25.91
N ASN A 163 -16.96 -0.97 -25.37
CA ASN A 163 -16.06 -1.89 -24.70
C ASN A 163 -16.47 -2.16 -23.25
N LEU A 164 -17.44 -1.39 -22.71
CA LEU A 164 -17.98 -1.61 -21.38
C LEU A 164 -18.89 -2.84 -21.44
N GLU A 165 -18.37 -3.97 -21.01
CA GLU A 165 -19.15 -5.18 -20.83
C GLU A 165 -19.97 -4.99 -19.56
N TRP A 166 -21.27 -4.73 -19.71
CA TRP A 166 -22.23 -4.85 -18.63
C TRP A 166 -22.42 -6.32 -18.30
N GLN A 167 -21.41 -6.91 -17.66
CA GLN A 167 -21.48 -8.24 -17.13
C GLN A 167 -22.53 -8.24 -16.02
N THR A 168 -23.66 -8.89 -16.26
CA THR A 168 -24.66 -9.23 -15.24
C THR A 168 -24.14 -10.37 -14.35
N VAL A 169 -22.87 -10.32 -13.97
CA VAL A 169 -22.30 -11.28 -13.03
C VAL A 169 -23.04 -11.08 -11.71
N PRO A 170 -23.67 -12.13 -11.15
CA PRO A 170 -24.30 -12.04 -9.84
C PRO A 170 -23.30 -11.46 -8.84
N TRP A 171 -23.72 -10.48 -8.04
CA TRP A 171 -22.90 -9.95 -6.95
C TRP A 171 -22.38 -11.07 -6.01
N LYS A 172 -23.08 -12.21 -5.98
CA LYS A 172 -22.68 -13.44 -5.29
C LYS A 172 -21.35 -14.02 -5.79
N ASP A 173 -21.07 -13.97 -7.08
CA ASP A 173 -19.84 -14.52 -7.68
C ASP A 173 -18.65 -13.55 -7.51
N SER A 174 -18.93 -12.29 -7.16
CA SER A 174 -17.91 -11.32 -6.77
C SER A 174 -17.37 -11.58 -5.36
N VAL A 175 -18.11 -12.29 -4.50
CA VAL A 175 -17.67 -12.58 -3.11
C VAL A 175 -16.49 -13.56 -3.06
N PRO A 176 -16.52 -14.74 -3.72
CA PRO A 176 -15.35 -15.62 -3.77
C PRO A 176 -14.12 -14.92 -4.35
N SER A 177 -14.31 -14.11 -5.39
CA SER A 177 -13.25 -13.33 -6.02
C SER A 177 -12.68 -12.29 -5.05
N ALA A 178 -13.55 -11.60 -4.29
CA ALA A 178 -13.15 -10.66 -3.24
C ALA A 178 -12.39 -11.36 -2.10
N VAL A 179 -12.80 -12.56 -1.70
CA VAL A 179 -12.11 -13.35 -0.67
C VAL A 179 -10.72 -13.79 -1.16
N GLN A 180 -10.62 -14.22 -2.42
CA GLN A 180 -9.33 -14.59 -3.02
C GLN A 180 -8.41 -13.37 -3.20
N GLY A 181 -8.96 -12.21 -3.55
CA GLY A 181 -8.24 -10.95 -3.73
C GLY A 181 -8.01 -10.14 -2.45
N PHE A 182 -8.54 -10.59 -1.30
CA PHE A 182 -8.50 -9.84 -0.04
C PHE A 182 -7.06 -9.56 0.41
N SER A 183 -6.76 -8.28 0.67
CA SER A 183 -5.39 -7.83 0.89
C SER A 183 -5.31 -6.86 2.07
N LEU A 184 -4.97 -7.39 3.25
CA LEU A 184 -4.75 -6.55 4.43
C LEU A 184 -3.31 -6.06 4.48
N SER A 185 -3.11 -4.77 4.20
CA SER A 185 -1.77 -4.18 4.07
C SER A 185 -1.16 -3.70 5.40
N ALA A 186 0.16 -3.86 5.55
CA ALA A 186 0.90 -3.53 6.77
C ALA A 186 0.91 -2.02 7.11
N GLU A 187 0.67 -1.15 6.14
CA GLU A 187 0.50 0.30 6.26
C GLU A 187 -0.55 0.63 7.33
N TRP A 188 -1.61 -0.17 7.43
CA TRP A 188 -2.67 0.01 8.40
C TRP A 188 -2.21 -0.21 9.84
N ILE A 189 -1.27 -1.15 10.07
CA ILE A 189 -0.63 -1.32 11.38
C ILE A 189 0.14 -0.04 11.73
N LEU A 190 0.90 0.49 10.78
CA LEU A 190 1.67 1.71 10.99
C LEU A 190 0.77 2.95 11.22
N PHE A 191 -0.38 3.03 10.55
CA PHE A 191 -1.39 4.05 10.81
C PHE A 191 -1.91 3.98 12.23
N LEU A 192 -2.33 2.79 12.70
CA LEU A 192 -2.81 2.58 14.07
C LEU A 192 -1.75 2.93 15.12
N MET A 193 -0.48 2.67 14.81
CA MET A 193 0.64 3.13 15.60
C MET A 193 0.70 4.67 15.58
N MET A 194 0.85 5.30 14.43
CA MET A 194 1.24 6.71 14.36
C MET A 194 0.13 7.72 14.60
N GLU A 195 -1.14 7.36 14.39
CA GLU A 195 -2.26 8.30 14.41
C GLU A 195 -2.53 8.84 15.83
N PRO A 196 -2.35 10.14 16.09
CA PRO A 196 -2.46 10.72 17.43
C PRO A 196 -3.91 11.03 17.87
N GLY A 197 -4.92 10.69 17.05
CA GLY A 197 -6.34 10.95 17.34
C GLY A 197 -7.00 9.86 18.21
N GLY A 198 -8.16 10.18 18.79
CA GLY A 198 -9.04 9.18 19.42
C GLY A 198 -9.72 8.26 18.41
N THR A 199 -10.38 7.19 18.87
CA THR A 199 -10.97 6.13 18.05
C THR A 199 -11.88 6.65 16.91
N ALA A 200 -12.82 7.55 17.21
CA ALA A 200 -13.72 8.10 16.20
C ALA A 200 -12.95 8.86 15.09
N GLN A 201 -11.93 9.64 15.45
CA GLN A 201 -11.14 10.40 14.50
C GLN A 201 -10.23 9.49 13.66
N ARG A 202 -9.67 8.43 14.26
CA ARG A 202 -8.88 7.41 13.56
C ARG A 202 -9.72 6.72 12.48
N LEU A 203 -10.94 6.32 12.82
CA LEU A 203 -11.85 5.68 11.88
C LEU A 203 -12.31 6.64 10.78
N LYS A 204 -12.60 7.90 11.12
CA LYS A 204 -12.91 8.92 10.10
C LYS A 204 -11.76 9.09 9.11
N SER A 205 -10.51 9.17 9.59
CA SER A 205 -9.33 9.28 8.72
C SER A 205 -9.09 8.02 7.89
N ALA A 206 -9.19 6.83 8.50
CA ALA A 206 -9.04 5.56 7.80
C ALA A 206 -10.10 5.38 6.71
N GLY A 207 -11.37 5.65 7.01
CA GLY A 207 -12.46 5.63 6.04
C GLY A 207 -12.22 6.61 4.89
N GLY A 208 -11.76 7.84 5.20
CA GLY A 208 -11.40 8.82 4.18
C GLY A 208 -10.24 8.38 3.27
N ILE A 209 -9.26 7.62 3.79
CA ILE A 209 -8.18 7.04 2.98
C ILE A 209 -8.72 5.90 2.11
N LEU A 210 -9.49 4.97 2.68
CA LEU A 210 -10.09 3.85 1.95
C LEU A 210 -10.97 4.32 0.79
N VAL A 211 -11.83 5.32 1.03
CA VAL A 211 -12.68 5.89 -0.02
C VAL A 211 -11.83 6.44 -1.18
N LYS A 212 -10.74 7.15 -0.89
CA LYS A 212 -9.85 7.68 -1.95
C LYS A 212 -9.17 6.56 -2.74
N VAL A 213 -8.64 5.54 -2.06
CA VAL A 213 -8.00 4.39 -2.72
C VAL A 213 -9.02 3.62 -3.56
N PHE A 214 -10.23 3.43 -3.05
CA PHE A 214 -11.36 2.84 -3.76
C PHE A 214 -11.68 3.59 -5.06
N PHE A 215 -11.76 4.93 -5.02
CA PHE A 215 -12.01 5.73 -6.22
C PHE A 215 -10.88 5.64 -7.25
N VAL A 216 -9.62 5.61 -6.81
CA VAL A 216 -8.48 5.40 -7.72
C VAL A 216 -8.59 4.04 -8.41
N PHE A 217 -8.88 2.98 -7.63
CA PHE A 217 -9.06 1.64 -8.17
C PHE A 217 -10.22 1.56 -9.17
N CYS A 218 -11.40 2.06 -8.80
CA CYS A 218 -12.58 2.08 -9.67
C CYS A 218 -12.31 2.86 -10.96
N GLY A 219 -11.66 4.03 -10.85
CA GLY A 219 -11.28 4.83 -12.00
C GLY A 219 -10.38 4.07 -12.97
N LEU A 220 -9.40 3.31 -12.45
CA LEU A 220 -8.53 2.48 -13.27
C LEU A 220 -9.23 1.28 -13.89
N CYS A 221 -10.14 0.61 -13.16
CA CYS A 221 -10.96 -0.48 -13.71
C CYS A 221 -11.81 0.01 -14.89
N ILE A 222 -12.55 1.11 -14.69
CA ILE A 222 -13.41 1.69 -15.73
C ILE A 222 -12.56 2.17 -16.91
N LEU A 223 -11.45 2.86 -16.66
CA LEU A 223 -10.56 3.35 -17.71
C LEU A 223 -9.95 2.20 -18.51
N SER A 224 -9.49 1.14 -17.81
CA SER A 224 -8.94 -0.05 -18.43
C SER A 224 -9.95 -0.70 -19.37
N GLU A 225 -11.19 -0.89 -18.93
CA GLU A 225 -12.22 -1.51 -19.74
C GLU A 225 -12.68 -0.61 -20.90
N LEU A 226 -12.84 0.69 -20.69
CA LEU A 226 -13.19 1.63 -21.76
C LEU A 226 -12.19 1.64 -22.92
N VAL A 227 -10.90 1.46 -22.62
CA VAL A 227 -9.83 1.52 -23.62
C VAL A 227 -9.49 0.13 -24.16
N LEU A 228 -9.35 -0.87 -23.29
CA LEU A 228 -8.83 -2.21 -23.61
C LEU A 228 -9.93 -3.27 -23.78
N GLY A 229 -11.17 -3.00 -23.36
CA GLY A 229 -12.24 -3.98 -23.28
C GLY A 229 -11.90 -5.16 -22.37
N SER A 230 -12.44 -6.35 -22.69
CA SER A 230 -12.22 -7.60 -21.94
C SER A 230 -10.75 -8.06 -21.93
N VAL A 231 -9.91 -7.56 -22.84
CA VAL A 231 -8.47 -7.86 -22.86
C VAL A 231 -7.72 -7.13 -21.73
N GLY A 232 -8.30 -6.07 -21.16
CA GLY A 232 -7.71 -5.34 -20.03
C GLY A 232 -7.48 -6.20 -18.79
N ALA A 233 -8.40 -7.13 -18.52
CA ALA A 233 -8.31 -8.09 -17.41
C ALA A 233 -7.08 -9.02 -17.51
N ALA A 234 -6.64 -9.33 -18.73
CA ALA A 234 -5.51 -10.23 -18.98
C ALA A 234 -4.15 -9.53 -18.91
N GLN A 235 -4.12 -8.20 -18.77
CA GLN A 235 -2.86 -7.44 -18.76
C GLN A 235 -2.13 -7.57 -17.42
N LEU A 236 -0.83 -7.90 -17.50
CA LEU A 236 0.06 -7.93 -16.34
C LEU A 236 0.29 -6.54 -15.73
N GLN A 237 0.13 -5.46 -16.50
CA GLN A 237 0.25 -4.07 -16.00
C GLN A 237 -0.71 -3.15 -16.75
N ALA A 238 -2.03 -3.27 -16.51
CA ALA A 238 -3.03 -2.52 -17.27
C ALA A 238 -2.82 -0.99 -17.20
N ALA A 239 -2.42 -0.46 -16.03
CA ALA A 239 -2.10 0.96 -15.89
C ALA A 239 -0.95 1.39 -16.81
N HIS A 240 0.14 0.61 -16.88
CA HIS A 240 1.24 0.87 -17.81
C HIS A 240 0.77 0.75 -19.27
N THR A 241 -0.01 -0.27 -19.61
CA THR A 241 -0.54 -0.44 -20.97
C THR A 241 -1.38 0.78 -21.38
N LEU A 242 -2.23 1.29 -20.48
CA LEU A 242 -2.98 2.53 -20.69
C LEU A 242 -2.06 3.75 -20.86
N ALA A 243 -0.97 3.85 -20.09
CA ALA A 243 0.00 4.93 -20.23
C ALA A 243 0.75 4.89 -21.57
N ARG A 244 0.97 3.68 -22.12
CA ARG A 244 1.62 3.47 -23.43
C ARG A 244 0.69 3.75 -24.60
N LEU A 245 -0.59 3.43 -24.46
CA LEU A 245 -1.62 3.68 -25.48
C LEU A 245 -2.15 5.12 -25.44
N GLY A 246 -2.05 5.79 -24.29
CA GLY A 246 -2.44 7.18 -24.11
C GLY A 246 -1.63 8.12 -25.02
N GLY A 247 -2.30 8.69 -26.02
CA GLY A 247 -1.67 9.54 -27.03
C GLY A 247 -2.15 10.98 -26.94
N LEU A 248 -1.35 11.86 -26.33
CA LEU A 248 -1.45 13.30 -26.57
C LEU A 248 -0.43 13.66 -27.66
N SER A 249 -0.92 14.16 -28.80
CA SER A 249 -0.17 14.45 -30.04
C SER A 249 1.21 15.14 -29.86
N VAL A 250 1.41 15.87 -28.76
CA VAL A 250 2.62 16.66 -28.48
C VAL A 250 3.73 15.88 -27.74
N PHE A 251 3.45 14.76 -27.06
CA PHE A 251 4.46 14.03 -26.29
C PHE A 251 4.48 12.54 -26.63
N ARG A 252 5.59 12.09 -27.23
CA ARG A 252 5.76 10.73 -27.75
C ARG A 252 6.14 9.66 -26.70
N ARG A 253 6.32 10.06 -25.42
CA ARG A 253 6.79 9.20 -24.29
C ARG A 253 6.17 9.55 -22.94
N PHE A 254 4.83 9.59 -22.85
CA PHE A 254 4.13 9.77 -21.56
C PHE A 254 4.35 8.58 -20.60
N ASP A 255 4.53 7.39 -21.16
CA ASP A 255 4.83 6.15 -20.44
C ASP A 255 6.04 6.28 -19.50
N ALA A 256 7.13 6.91 -19.94
CA ALA A 256 8.32 7.12 -19.12
C ALA A 256 8.06 8.04 -17.91
N LEU A 257 7.24 9.08 -18.07
CA LEU A 257 6.87 9.99 -16.99
C LEU A 257 6.00 9.28 -15.94
N HIS A 258 4.96 8.57 -16.37
CA HIS A 258 4.08 7.79 -15.49
C HIS A 258 4.88 6.77 -14.68
N THR A 259 5.75 6.05 -15.36
CA THR A 259 6.64 5.05 -14.79
C THR A 259 7.59 5.64 -13.74
N GLY A 260 8.23 6.78 -14.01
CA GLY A 260 9.07 7.47 -13.03
C GLY A 260 8.29 7.88 -11.77
N ILE A 261 7.06 8.38 -11.95
CA ILE A 261 6.18 8.77 -10.84
C ILE A 261 5.74 7.55 -10.03
N TRP A 262 5.37 6.44 -10.67
CA TRP A 262 4.95 5.23 -9.95
C TRP A 262 6.10 4.57 -9.21
N MET A 263 7.31 4.61 -9.75
CA MET A 263 8.53 4.19 -9.04
C MET A 263 8.81 5.07 -7.81
N LEU A 264 8.56 6.39 -7.89
CA LEU A 264 8.66 7.26 -6.71
C LEU A 264 7.61 6.91 -5.64
N VAL A 265 6.39 6.55 -6.03
CA VAL A 265 5.35 6.11 -5.11
C VAL A 265 5.74 4.78 -4.44
N MET A 266 6.29 3.83 -5.19
CA MET A 266 6.84 2.57 -4.64
C MET A 266 8.01 2.82 -3.69
N LEU A 267 8.90 3.76 -4.01
CA LEU A 267 10.00 4.17 -3.15
C LEU A 267 9.47 4.79 -1.84
N ALA A 268 8.43 5.62 -1.90
CA ALA A 268 7.79 6.19 -0.71
C ALA A 268 7.17 5.11 0.18
N LYS A 269 6.51 4.11 -0.41
CA LYS A 269 5.99 2.93 0.31
C LYS A 269 7.12 2.14 0.96
N LEU A 270 8.20 1.85 0.22
CA LEU A 270 9.35 1.13 0.76
C LEU A 270 9.99 1.88 1.93
N ALA A 271 10.16 3.19 1.80
CA ALA A 271 10.68 4.05 2.87
C ALA A 271 9.77 4.03 4.10
N LEU A 272 8.44 3.98 3.89
CA LEU A 272 7.48 3.85 4.98
C LEU A 272 7.60 2.51 5.72
N MET A 273 7.79 1.40 4.99
CA MET A 273 7.98 0.08 5.60
C MET A 273 9.29 0.01 6.39
N ILE A 274 10.39 0.53 5.85
CA ILE A 274 11.67 0.65 6.57
C ILE A 274 11.50 1.53 7.82
N PHE A 275 10.76 2.63 7.72
CA PHE A 275 10.48 3.50 8.86
C PHE A 275 9.63 2.79 9.95
N GLY A 276 8.64 1.99 9.54
CA GLY A 276 7.86 1.12 10.43
C GLY A 276 8.74 0.09 11.15
N ALA A 277 9.60 -0.61 10.40
CA ALA A 277 10.56 -1.56 10.95
C ALA A 277 11.54 -0.89 11.94
N LYS A 278 12.07 0.29 11.60
CA LYS A 278 12.91 1.11 12.48
C LYS A 278 12.21 1.46 13.79
N GLN A 279 10.92 1.82 13.73
CA GLN A 279 10.12 2.11 14.92
C GLN A 279 9.85 0.87 15.78
N ALA A 280 9.63 -0.30 15.17
CA ALA A 280 9.42 -1.55 15.90
C ALA A 280 10.73 -2.00 16.57
N LEU A 281 11.85 -2.01 15.84
CA LEU A 281 13.19 -2.32 16.36
C LEU A 281 13.59 -1.39 17.51
N GLY A 282 13.35 -0.08 17.35
CA GLY A 282 13.69 0.90 18.38
C GLY A 282 12.92 0.72 19.70
N ARG A 283 11.81 -0.02 19.71
CA ARG A 283 11.05 -0.38 20.92
C ARG A 283 11.39 -1.78 21.44
N LEU A 284 12.02 -2.62 20.62
CA LEU A 284 12.44 -3.97 20.98
C LEU A 284 13.87 -4.03 21.53
N ALA A 285 14.77 -3.19 21.02
CA ALA A 285 16.20 -3.21 21.35
C ALA A 285 16.56 -2.27 22.51
N PRO A 286 17.57 -2.63 23.34
CA PRO A 286 18.11 -1.76 24.40
C PRO A 286 18.81 -0.51 23.84
N GLY A 287 19.04 0.48 24.72
CA GLY A 287 19.52 1.82 24.39
C GLY A 287 20.80 1.89 23.55
N ASP A 288 21.70 0.91 23.65
CA ASP A 288 22.99 0.97 22.94
C ASP A 288 22.87 0.75 21.42
N PHE A 289 21.75 0.19 20.96
CA PHE A 289 21.47 0.00 19.54
C PHE A 289 20.98 1.28 18.82
N GLN A 290 20.84 2.42 19.52
CA GLN A 290 20.16 3.62 19.00
C GLN A 290 20.78 4.19 17.72
N ALA A 291 22.12 4.11 17.56
CA ALA A 291 22.87 4.72 16.46
C ALA A 291 22.77 3.95 15.12
N GLY A 292 22.56 2.63 15.16
CA GLY A 292 22.52 1.76 13.96
C GLY A 292 21.13 1.39 13.44
N ARG A 293 20.05 1.85 14.11
CA ARG A 293 18.67 1.37 13.85
C ARG A 293 18.19 1.53 12.41
N GLY A 294 18.66 2.57 11.71
CA GLY A 294 18.32 2.79 10.30
C GLY A 294 18.84 1.68 9.40
N VAL A 295 20.13 1.35 9.56
CA VAL A 295 20.81 0.28 8.82
C VAL A 295 20.19 -1.07 9.15
N SER A 296 19.94 -1.35 10.45
CA SER A 296 19.27 -2.59 10.86
C SER A 296 17.87 -2.75 10.24
N ALA A 297 17.10 -1.66 10.14
CA ALA A 297 15.78 -1.70 9.53
C ALA A 297 15.83 -2.01 8.02
N VAL A 298 16.85 -1.50 7.30
CA VAL A 298 17.10 -1.84 5.90
C VAL A 298 17.41 -3.34 5.76
N PHE A 299 18.29 -3.89 6.60
CA PHE A 299 18.59 -5.33 6.59
C PHE A 299 17.38 -6.20 6.93
N VAL A 300 16.51 -5.75 7.86
CA VAL A 300 15.26 -6.45 8.16
C VAL A 300 14.33 -6.49 6.95
N VAL A 301 14.21 -5.40 6.19
CA VAL A 301 13.41 -5.38 4.96
C VAL A 301 14.04 -6.25 3.86
N LEU A 302 15.36 -6.24 3.74
CA LEU A 302 16.09 -7.12 2.82
C LEU A 302 15.87 -8.60 3.17
N ALA A 303 15.94 -8.98 4.45
CA ALA A 303 15.61 -10.33 4.90
C ALA A 303 14.17 -10.72 4.54
N GLY A 304 13.23 -9.77 4.71
CA GLY A 304 11.85 -9.94 4.26
C GLY A 304 11.73 -10.16 2.75
N ALA A 305 12.54 -9.49 1.95
CA ALA A 305 12.60 -9.71 0.49
C ALA A 305 13.11 -11.11 0.15
N CYS A 306 14.16 -11.59 0.84
CA CYS A 306 14.66 -12.96 0.67
C CYS A 306 13.57 -13.99 1.01
N ILE A 307 12.87 -13.82 2.14
CA ILE A 307 11.77 -14.70 2.53
C ILE A 307 10.63 -14.64 1.51
N ALA A 308 10.21 -13.44 1.09
CA ALA A 308 9.16 -13.26 0.09
C ALA A 308 9.53 -13.89 -1.26
N SER A 309 10.80 -13.86 -1.64
CA SER A 309 11.29 -14.48 -2.88
C SER A 309 11.21 -16.01 -2.85
N ALA A 310 11.37 -16.63 -1.67
CA ALA A 310 11.22 -18.06 -1.45
C ALA A 310 9.75 -18.52 -1.41
N VAL A 311 8.80 -17.61 -1.21
CA VAL A 311 7.37 -17.91 -1.25
C VAL A 311 6.88 -17.92 -2.72
N PRO A 312 6.11 -18.94 -3.15
CA PRO A 312 5.53 -18.98 -4.49
C PRO A 312 4.74 -17.70 -4.80
N ALA A 313 4.91 -17.14 -6.00
CA ALA A 313 4.31 -15.85 -6.39
C ALA A 313 2.81 -15.76 -6.07
N ALA A 314 2.05 -16.81 -6.41
CA ALA A 314 0.61 -16.91 -6.14
C ALA A 314 0.23 -16.88 -4.65
N ALA A 315 1.14 -17.28 -3.74
CA ALA A 315 0.88 -17.32 -2.30
C ALA A 315 1.39 -16.09 -1.56
N ARG A 316 2.26 -15.27 -2.17
CA ARG A 316 2.91 -14.12 -1.51
C ARG A 316 1.91 -13.12 -0.93
N GLY A 317 0.84 -12.82 -1.68
CA GLY A 317 -0.24 -11.94 -1.23
C GLY A 317 -0.93 -12.45 0.03
N SER A 318 -1.36 -13.72 0.00
CA SER A 318 -2.05 -14.37 1.13
C SER A 318 -1.17 -14.49 2.37
N VAL A 319 0.12 -14.79 2.21
CA VAL A 319 1.10 -14.82 3.32
C VAL A 319 1.24 -13.43 3.94
N GLY A 320 1.37 -12.37 3.13
CA GLY A 320 1.45 -10.99 3.62
C GLY A 320 0.20 -10.56 4.39
N THR A 321 -0.99 -10.89 3.86
CA THR A 321 -2.28 -10.67 4.53
C THR A 321 -2.35 -11.42 5.85
N ALA A 322 -1.92 -12.69 5.90
CA ALA A 322 -1.93 -13.50 7.11
C ALA A 322 -1.02 -12.93 8.20
N ILE A 323 0.22 -12.55 7.87
CA ILE A 323 1.16 -11.93 8.82
C ILE A 323 0.55 -10.63 9.39
N THR A 324 -0.04 -9.81 8.52
CA THR A 324 -0.69 -8.55 8.94
C THR A 324 -1.90 -8.81 9.82
N ALA A 325 -2.75 -9.78 9.47
CA ALA A 325 -3.92 -10.17 10.25
C ALA A 325 -3.53 -10.68 11.65
N VAL A 326 -2.44 -11.45 11.77
CA VAL A 326 -1.89 -11.85 13.08
C VAL A 326 -1.44 -10.62 13.88
N GLY A 327 -0.86 -9.61 13.22
CA GLY A 327 -0.51 -8.33 13.85
C GLY A 327 -1.72 -7.55 14.39
N PHE A 328 -2.85 -7.60 13.68
CA PHE A 328 -4.13 -7.05 14.14
C PHE A 328 -4.75 -7.88 15.28
N ALA A 329 -4.70 -9.21 15.20
CA ALA A 329 -5.17 -10.09 16.27
C ALA A 329 -4.39 -9.88 17.57
N ALA A 330 -3.06 -9.70 17.48
CA ALA A 330 -2.22 -9.39 18.63
C ALA A 330 -2.63 -8.07 19.31
N LEU A 331 -3.00 -7.05 18.53
CA LEU A 331 -3.56 -5.79 19.04
C LEU A 331 -4.87 -6.00 19.80
N LEU A 332 -5.77 -6.79 19.25
CA LEU A 332 -7.08 -7.09 19.83
C LEU A 332 -6.95 -7.87 21.14
N LEU A 333 -6.14 -8.93 21.15
CA LEU A 333 -5.89 -9.75 22.34
C LEU A 333 -5.23 -8.94 23.47
N ALA A 334 -4.32 -8.05 23.13
CA ALA A 334 -3.71 -7.14 24.11
C ALA A 334 -4.74 -6.13 24.69
N GLY A 335 -5.72 -5.70 23.90
CA GLY A 335 -6.82 -4.86 24.36
C GLY A 335 -7.81 -5.61 25.27
N ILE A 336 -8.20 -6.84 24.91
CA ILE A 336 -9.14 -7.66 25.68
C ILE A 336 -8.57 -8.05 27.05
N ARG A 337 -7.30 -8.49 27.10
CA ARG A 337 -6.62 -8.86 28.37
C ARG A 337 -6.59 -7.73 29.41
N ARG A 338 -6.69 -6.46 28.99
CA ARG A 338 -6.76 -5.32 29.90
C ARG A 338 -8.14 -5.09 30.48
N ARG A 339 -9.22 -5.38 29.73
CA ARG A 339 -10.59 -5.20 30.25
C ARG A 339 -10.97 -6.27 31.28
N ALA A 340 -10.25 -7.40 31.28
CA ALA A 340 -10.46 -8.51 32.22
C ALA A 340 -9.62 -8.38 33.51
N ARG A 341 -8.79 -7.35 33.63
CA ARG A 341 -8.03 -7.00 34.84
C ARG A 341 -8.61 -5.74 35.45
#